data_AF-A0A938NVM1-F1
#
_entry.id   AF-A0A938NVM1-F1
#
_cell.length_a   1.000
_cell.length_b   1.000
_cell.length_c   1.000
_cell.angle_alpha   90.00
_cell.angle_beta   90.00
_cell.angle_gamma   90.00
#
_symmetry.space_group_name_H-M   'P 1'
#
loop_
_entity.id
_entity.type
_entity.pdbx_description
1 polymer ?
#
loop_
_entity_poly.entity_id
_entity_poly.type
_entity_poly.pdbx_seq_one_letter_code
_entity_poly.pdbx_strand_id
1 'polypeptide(L)'
;MKSHKSDIVRRILDLIEKNGITQYRLAKEIGVLNATLNKTLKSDNAFSSSKTLLKIAQYFNVDIEYLISGYYDKNEIIEKCYNKIDK
;
A
#
# COMPACT_ATOMS: atom_id res chain seq x y z
N MET A 1 -8.77 -12.28 17.96
CA MET A 1 -7.97 -12.53 16.73
C MET A 1 -7.79 -11.18 16.05
N LYS A 2 -6.59 -10.59 16.08
CA LYS A 2 -6.34 -9.29 15.42
C LYS A 2 -6.53 -9.51 13.91
N SER A 3 -7.47 -8.79 13.30
CA SER A 3 -7.79 -8.96 11.88
C SER A 3 -6.66 -8.40 11.04
N HIS A 4 -5.86 -9.27 10.39
CA HIS A 4 -4.75 -8.91 9.50
C HIS A 4 -5.11 -7.86 8.43
N LYS A 5 -6.41 -7.75 8.10
CA LYS A 5 -6.97 -6.85 7.10
C LYS A 5 -7.10 -5.40 7.59
N SER A 6 -7.38 -5.22 8.89
CA SER A 6 -7.45 -3.90 9.53
C SER A 6 -6.09 -3.20 9.48
N ASP A 7 -5.00 -3.96 9.59
CA ASP A 7 -3.65 -3.43 9.57
C ASP A 7 -3.24 -2.86 8.19
N ILE A 8 -3.71 -3.45 7.08
CA ILE A 8 -3.45 -2.94 5.72
C ILE A 8 -4.07 -1.56 5.55
N VAL A 9 -5.36 -1.44 5.89
CA VAL A 9 -6.09 -0.17 5.82
C VAL A 9 -5.40 0.87 6.69
N ARG A 10 -5.03 0.52 7.92
CA ARG A 10 -4.31 1.41 8.84
C ARG A 10 -3.02 1.93 8.22
N ARG A 11 -2.18 1.06 7.65
CA ARG A 11 -0.92 1.48 6.99
C ARG A 11 -1.16 2.44 5.83
N ILE A 12 -2.19 2.22 5.02
CA ILE A 12 -2.54 3.12 3.92
C ILE A 12 -2.99 4.49 4.45
N LEU A 13 -3.79 4.52 5.51
CA LEU A 13 -4.20 5.76 6.16
C LEU A 13 -3.00 6.52 6.75
N ASP A 14 -2.08 5.81 7.42
CA ASP A 14 -0.84 6.40 7.95
C ASP A 14 -0.01 7.04 6.82
N LEU A 15 0.08 6.39 5.65
CA LEU A 15 0.79 6.94 4.49
C LEU A 15 0.10 8.19 3.94
N ILE A 16 -1.22 8.19 3.87
CA ILE A 16 -2.01 9.36 3.42
C ILE A 16 -1.77 10.55 4.35
N GLU A 17 -1.82 10.33 5.67
CA GLU A 17 -1.60 11.36 6.68
C GLU A 17 -0.16 11.90 6.65
N LYS A 18 0.85 11.01 6.62
CA LYS A 18 2.27 11.39 6.58
C LYS A 18 2.63 12.21 5.34
N ASN A 19 1.98 11.96 4.20
CA ASN A 19 2.20 12.69 2.97
C ASN A 19 1.31 13.95 2.84
N GLY A 20 0.41 14.21 3.81
CA GLY A 20 -0.47 15.38 3.79
C GLY A 20 -1.44 15.39 2.61
N ILE A 21 -1.82 14.22 2.08
CA ILE A 21 -2.77 14.11 0.98
C ILE A 21 -4.13 13.64 1.48
N THR A 22 -5.15 13.76 0.63
CA THR A 22 -6.48 13.21 0.92
C THR A 22 -6.67 11.89 0.19
N GLN A 23 -7.57 11.04 0.69
CA GLN A 23 -8.02 9.84 -0.02
C GLN A 23 -8.52 10.19 -1.43
N TYR A 24 -9.15 11.36 -1.58
CA TYR A 24 -9.62 11.85 -2.87
C TYR A 24 -8.47 12.08 -3.87
N ARG A 25 -7.39 12.75 -3.42
CA ARG A 25 -6.20 12.97 -4.25
C ARG A 25 -5.56 11.63 -4.61
N LEU A 26 -5.37 10.75 -3.63
CA LEU A 26 -4.81 9.42 -3.88
C LEU A 26 -5.60 8.67 -4.97
N ALA A 27 -6.93 8.58 -4.86
CA ALA A 27 -7.77 7.88 -5.83
C ALA A 27 -7.62 8.45 -7.24
N LYS A 28 -7.59 9.79 -7.36
CA LYS A 28 -7.41 10.49 -8.62
C LYS A 28 -6.05 10.16 -9.26
N GLU A 29 -4.97 10.24 -8.49
CA GLU A 29 -3.61 9.99 -8.98
C GLU A 29 -3.39 8.53 -9.39
N ILE A 30 -3.94 7.57 -8.64
CA ILE A 30 -3.81 6.14 -8.99
C ILE A 30 -4.83 5.68 -10.04
N GLY A 31 -5.71 6.58 -10.52
CA GLY A 31 -6.76 6.28 -11.49
C GLY A 31 -7.75 5.23 -10.98
N VAL A 32 -8.20 5.38 -9.73
CA VAL A 32 -9.25 4.55 -9.11
C VAL A 32 -10.42 5.46 -8.74
N LEU A 33 -11.64 4.97 -8.92
CA LEU A 33 -12.83 5.71 -8.51
C LEU A 33 -12.82 5.95 -7.00
N ASN A 34 -13.13 7.18 -6.59
CA ASN A 34 -13.19 7.56 -5.17
C ASN A 34 -14.13 6.67 -4.34
N ALA A 35 -15.28 6.31 -4.89
CA ALA A 35 -16.22 5.41 -4.23
C ALA A 35 -15.61 4.02 -3.99
N THR A 36 -14.84 3.52 -4.96
CA THR A 36 -14.12 2.24 -4.86
C THR A 36 -13.04 2.29 -3.79
N LEU A 37 -12.23 3.35 -3.75
CA LEU A 37 -11.21 3.52 -2.73
C LEU A 37 -11.84 3.62 -1.33
N ASN A 38 -12.88 4.45 -1.17
CA ASN A 38 -13.59 4.59 0.10
C ASN A 38 -14.22 3.28 0.56
N LYS A 39 -14.90 2.56 -0.33
CA LYS A 39 -15.46 1.24 -0.03
C LYS A 39 -14.37 0.27 0.41
N THR A 40 -13.23 0.30 -0.26
CA THR A 40 -12.08 -0.54 0.07
C THR A 40 -11.60 -0.22 1.48
N LEU A 41 -11.25 1.03 1.78
CA LEU A 41 -10.74 1.44 3.09
C LEU A 41 -11.75 1.25 4.25
N LYS A 42 -13.05 1.27 3.99
CA LYS A 42 -14.09 1.07 5.02
C LYS A 42 -14.55 -0.37 5.20
N SER A 43 -14.19 -1.27 4.28
CA SER A 43 -14.66 -2.65 4.32
C SER A 43 -13.69 -3.56 5.08
N ASP A 44 -14.21 -4.46 5.90
CA ASP A 44 -13.41 -5.55 6.53
C ASP A 44 -12.90 -6.60 5.52
N ASN A 45 -13.25 -6.45 4.24
CA ASN A 45 -12.78 -7.27 3.11
C ASN A 45 -11.98 -6.46 2.08
N ALA A 46 -11.34 -5.39 2.54
CA ALA A 46 -10.49 -4.55 1.72
C ALA A 46 -9.34 -5.36 1.10
N PHE A 47 -9.17 -5.26 -0.21
CA PHE A 47 -8.02 -5.76 -0.96
C PHE A 47 -7.96 -7.27 -1.28
N SER A 48 -9.03 -7.83 -1.88
CA SER A 48 -8.89 -9.03 -2.73
C SER A 48 -8.30 -8.70 -4.12
N SER A 49 -8.29 -7.43 -4.53
CA SER A 49 -7.74 -6.98 -5.80
C SER A 49 -6.31 -6.47 -5.62
N SER A 50 -5.34 -7.32 -5.96
CA SER A 50 -3.90 -7.04 -5.97
C SER A 50 -3.54 -5.76 -6.75
N LYS A 51 -4.34 -5.38 -7.76
CA LYS A 51 -4.06 -4.21 -8.63
C LYS A 51 -4.15 -2.87 -7.92
N THR A 52 -5.15 -2.65 -7.05
CA THR A 52 -5.29 -1.36 -6.34
C THR A 52 -4.20 -1.21 -5.30
N LEU A 53 -3.88 -2.29 -4.58
CA LEU A 53 -2.81 -2.29 -3.60
C LEU A 53 -1.45 -2.03 -4.24
N LEU A 54 -1.19 -2.62 -5.41
CA LEU A 54 0.03 -2.38 -6.18
C LEU A 54 0.16 -0.91 -6.61
N LYS A 55 -0.92 -0.30 -7.08
CA LYS A 55 -0.92 1.12 -7.45
C LYS A 55 -0.64 2.04 -6.26
N ILE A 56 -1.21 1.72 -5.09
CA ILE A 56 -0.95 2.47 -3.84
C ILE A 56 0.51 2.31 -3.44
N ALA A 57 1.05 1.09 -3.50
CA ALA A 57 2.45 0.79 -3.22
C ALA A 57 3.39 1.60 -4.13
N GLN A 58 3.12 1.60 -5.44
CA GLN A 58 3.86 2.39 -6.43
C GLN A 58 3.78 3.90 -6.16
N TYR A 59 2.58 4.41 -5.83
CA TYR A 59 2.39 5.84 -5.56
C TYR A 59 3.18 6.33 -4.34
N PHE A 60 3.21 5.53 -3.27
CA PHE A 60 3.97 5.86 -2.06
C PHE A 60 5.42 5.38 -2.08
N ASN A 61 5.86 4.75 -3.17
CA ASN A 61 7.18 4.12 -3.31
C ASN A 61 7.51 3.18 -2.13
N VAL A 62 6.55 2.32 -1.77
CA VAL A 62 6.69 1.27 -0.76
C VAL A 62 6.45 -0.09 -1.39
N ASP A 63 6.94 -1.16 -0.77
CA ASP A 63 6.62 -2.51 -1.24
C ASP A 63 5.18 -2.88 -0.94
N ILE A 64 4.59 -3.64 -1.88
CA ILE A 64 3.28 -4.24 -1.66
C ILE A 64 3.30 -5.18 -0.45
N GLU A 65 4.44 -5.85 -0.20
CA GLU A 65 4.64 -6.74 0.94
C GLU A 65 4.54 -5.98 2.27
N TYR A 66 5.14 -4.78 2.35
CA TYR A 66 4.99 -3.91 3.51
C TYR A 66 3.52 -3.58 3.79
N LEU A 67 2.72 -3.31 2.76
CA LEU A 67 1.30 -3.04 2.94
C LEU A 67 0.54 -4.26 3.45
N ILE A 68 0.93 -5.48 3.07
CA ILE A 68 0.26 -6.74 3.44
C ILE A 68 0.72 -7.24 4.81
N SER A 69 2.01 -7.46 5.00
CA SER A 69 2.58 -8.10 6.18
C SER A 69 2.97 -7.09 7.27
N GLY A 70 3.24 -5.84 6.89
CA GLY A 70 3.71 -4.80 7.80
C GLY A 70 5.20 -4.88 8.14
N TYR A 71 5.91 -5.86 7.60
CA TYR A 71 7.36 -5.95 7.73
C TYR A 71 8.00 -5.02 6.70
N TYR A 72 8.81 -4.09 7.19
CA TYR A 72 9.63 -3.21 6.37
C TYR A 72 11.06 -3.75 6.48
N ASP A 73 11.39 -4.79 5.73
CA ASP A 73 12.79 -5.24 5.68
C ASP A 73 13.56 -4.40 4.66
N LYS A 74 14.11 -3.27 5.12
CA LYS A 74 15.06 -2.46 4.31
C LYS A 74 16.25 -3.28 3.84
N ASN A 75 16.65 -4.30 4.59
CA ASN A 75 17.88 -5.03 4.32
C ASN A 75 17.68 -6.02 3.15
N GLU A 76 16.47 -6.54 2.94
CA GLU A 76 16.21 -7.48 1.84
C GLU A 76 16.12 -6.79 0.46
N ILE A 77 15.62 -5.55 0.40
CA ILE A 77 15.54 -4.78 -0.86
C ILE A 77 16.94 -4.38 -1.33
N ILE A 78 17.78 -3.92 -0.40
CA ILE A 78 19.16 -3.55 -0.68
C ILE A 78 19.92 -4.78 -1.20
N GLU A 79 19.82 -5.92 -0.52
CA GLU A 79 20.41 -7.19 -0.99
C GLU A 79 19.95 -7.56 -2.41
N LYS A 80 18.65 -7.47 -2.72
CA LYS A 80 18.14 -7.81 -4.07
C LYS A 80 18.60 -6.83 -5.16
N CYS A 81 18.81 -5.56 -4.82
CA CYS A 81 19.31 -4.54 -5.75
C CYS A 81 20.81 -4.69 -6.01
N TYR A 82 21.62 -4.97 -4.99
CA TYR A 82 23.07 -5.20 -5.14
C TYR A 82 23.35 -6.47 -5.97
N ASN A 83 22.61 -7.56 -5.74
CA ASN A 83 22.81 -8.83 -6.44
C ASN A 83 22.39 -8.83 -7.94
N LYS A 84 21.84 -7.73 -8.46
CA LYS A 84 21.51 -7.57 -9.90
C LYS A 84 22.52 -6.71 -10.67
N ILE A 85 23.45 -6.04 -10.01
CA ILE A 85 24.43 -5.16 -10.65
C ILE A 85 25.70 -5.94 -11.05
N ASP A 86 25.97 -7.08 -10.40
CA ASP A 86 27.13 -7.94 -10.64
C ASP A 86 26.86 -9.14 -11.58
N LYS A 87 25.93 -9.02 -12.54
CA LYS A 87 25.70 -10.07 -13.55
C LYS A 87 25.58 -9.54 -14.97
#